data_AF-A0A0C9Z244-F1
#
_entry.id   AF-A0A0C9Z244-F1
#
_cell.length_a   1.000
_cell.length_b   1.000
_cell.length_c   1.000
_cell.angle_alpha   90.00
_cell.angle_beta   90.00
_cell.angle_gamma   90.00
#
_symmetry.space_group_name_H-M   'P 1'
#
loop_
_entity.id
_entity.type
_entity.pdbx_description
1 polymer ?
#
loop_
_entity_poly.entity_id
_entity_poly.type
_entity_poly.pdbx_seq_one_letter_code
_entity_poly.pdbx_strand_id
1 'polypeptide(L)'
;MTGLRHVDLTVCPCAPAALQLLWIGYFPCAPLGPTLAVSLQLLSLVRQLFMRMPPNTSAWCESFEAYLAGMGYKVDTKEGIRRRFSNAYHWYCILELSLDEYVQQKLQKSASLPSDFSLSVPSTSHCPPNGDVLSSRIRPSEYLQQRCPLCFGGYSCQMKSTQHSSSDIDAIVCIDACFTQKRRSGQPDDPINPTATVFLSPGDIYAMECEVDGLQKSRSSVQRRSGQSLKRNHLGNEDDVFEEGMRITTSVLKGCNESFTAADER
;
A
#
# COMPACT_ATOMS: atom_id res chain seq x y z
N MET A 1 -0.80 26.03 26.74
CA MET A 1 -1.90 25.07 26.55
C MET A 1 -3.14 25.85 26.17
N THR A 2 -3.57 25.79 24.90
CA THR A 2 -4.83 26.42 24.46
C THR A 2 -6.00 25.61 24.99
N GLY A 3 -6.82 26.24 25.84
CA GLY A 3 -7.94 25.58 26.51
C GLY A 3 -9.12 25.24 25.60
N LEU A 4 -10.13 24.62 26.22
CA LEU A 4 -11.42 24.29 25.61
C LEU A 4 -12.01 25.49 24.86
N ARG A 5 -12.35 25.30 23.58
CA ARG A 5 -13.01 26.29 22.74
C ARG A 5 -14.50 25.98 22.66
N HIS A 6 -15.35 26.92 23.04
CA HIS A 6 -16.78 26.83 22.77
C HIS A 6 -17.04 27.10 21.27
N VAL A 7 -17.98 26.35 20.68
CA VAL A 7 -18.43 26.53 19.31
C VAL A 7 -19.93 26.30 19.29
N ASP A 8 -20.69 27.33 18.95
CA ASP A 8 -22.14 27.27 18.84
C ASP A 8 -22.57 26.81 17.45
N LEU A 9 -23.51 25.87 17.37
CA LEU A 9 -24.04 25.31 16.12
C LEU A 9 -25.52 25.69 15.96
N THR A 10 -25.87 26.34 14.85
CA THR A 10 -27.25 26.76 14.55
C THR A 10 -28.01 25.62 13.86
N VAL A 11 -28.54 24.68 14.64
CA VAL A 11 -29.16 23.46 14.11
C VAL A 11 -30.57 23.74 13.56
N CYS A 12 -30.79 23.44 12.28
CA CYS A 12 -32.10 23.45 11.63
C CYS A 12 -32.28 22.20 10.75
N PRO A 13 -33.50 21.85 10.30
CA PRO A 13 -33.70 20.82 9.29
C PRO A 13 -32.91 21.09 7.98
N CYS A 14 -32.67 22.37 7.68
CA CYS A 14 -31.84 22.85 6.57
C CYS A 14 -30.32 22.63 6.75
N ALA A 15 -29.84 22.54 7.99
CA ALA A 15 -28.43 22.45 8.33
C ALA A 15 -28.27 21.56 9.57
N PRO A 16 -28.28 20.22 9.40
CA PRO A 16 -28.11 19.29 10.51
C PRO A 16 -26.78 19.50 11.23
N ALA A 17 -26.74 19.28 12.55
CA ALA A 17 -25.52 19.40 13.35
C ALA A 17 -24.36 18.55 12.78
N ALA A 18 -24.67 17.34 12.28
CA ALA A 18 -23.73 16.45 11.62
C ALA A 18 -23.00 17.11 10.43
N LEU A 19 -23.72 17.86 9.59
CA LEU A 19 -23.14 18.52 8.41
C LEU A 19 -22.26 19.71 8.80
N GLN A 20 -22.70 20.50 9.78
CA GLN A 20 -21.92 21.63 10.31
C GLN A 20 -20.61 21.16 10.96
N LEU A 21 -20.65 20.06 11.74
CA LEU A 21 -19.46 19.45 12.31
C LEU A 21 -18.46 19.00 11.23
N LEU A 22 -18.95 18.36 10.16
CA LEU A 22 -18.11 17.92 9.04
C LEU A 22 -17.43 19.10 8.34
N TRP A 23 -18.14 20.22 8.12
CA TRP A 23 -17.55 21.45 7.56
C TRP A 23 -16.47 22.07 8.45
N ILE A 24 -16.51 21.85 9.77
CA ILE A 24 -15.51 22.31 10.72
C ILE A 24 -14.37 21.26 10.89
N GLY A 25 -14.46 20.10 10.22
CA GLY A 25 -13.44 19.05 10.23
C GLY A 25 -13.65 17.95 11.28
N TYR A 26 -14.85 17.82 11.83
CA TYR A 26 -15.21 16.83 12.86
C TYR A 26 -16.31 15.87 12.38
N PHE A 27 -16.10 14.58 12.58
CA PHE A 27 -17.09 13.54 12.26
C PHE A 27 -17.97 13.22 13.48
N PRO A 28 -19.31 13.26 13.36
CA PRO A 28 -20.24 13.03 14.46
C PRO A 28 -20.39 11.53 14.81
N CYS A 29 -20.68 11.22 16.08
CA CYS A 29 -21.01 9.84 16.50
C CYS A 29 -22.43 9.37 16.13
N ALA A 30 -23.30 10.28 15.70
CA ALA A 30 -24.67 10.03 15.28
C ALA A 30 -25.13 11.09 14.28
N PRO A 31 -25.96 10.76 13.27
CA PRO A 31 -26.43 11.72 12.26
C PRO A 31 -27.40 12.77 12.84
N LEU A 32 -28.15 12.41 13.88
CA LEU A 32 -29.09 13.26 14.59
C LEU A 32 -28.67 13.34 16.06
N GLY A 33 -28.59 14.55 16.62
CA GLY A 33 -28.20 14.79 18.02
C GLY A 33 -26.84 14.20 18.44
N PRO A 34 -25.73 14.48 17.73
CA PRO A 34 -24.43 13.94 18.10
C PRO A 34 -23.96 14.41 19.49
N THR A 35 -23.63 13.45 20.37
CA THR A 35 -23.10 13.70 21.73
C THR A 35 -21.57 13.61 21.80
N LEU A 36 -20.92 13.30 20.68
CA LEU A 36 -19.47 13.34 20.47
C LEU A 36 -19.22 13.64 18.99
N ALA A 37 -18.16 14.39 18.72
CA ALA A 37 -17.58 14.49 17.39
C ALA A 37 -16.06 14.32 17.50
N VAL A 38 -15.47 13.63 16.52
CA VAL A 38 -14.04 13.26 16.51
C VAL A 38 -13.40 13.92 15.30
N SER A 39 -12.22 14.51 15.43
CA SER A 39 -11.51 15.13 14.29
C SER A 39 -11.29 14.11 13.17
N LEU A 40 -11.55 14.51 11.92
CA LEU A 40 -11.30 13.69 10.73
C LEU A 40 -9.83 13.24 10.65
N GLN A 41 -8.88 14.10 11.08
CA GLN A 41 -7.46 13.76 11.13
C GLN A 41 -7.17 12.63 12.14
N LEU A 42 -7.85 12.64 13.29
CA LEU A 42 -7.70 11.61 14.31
C LEU A 42 -8.32 10.27 13.84
N LEU A 43 -9.47 10.32 13.18
CA LEU A 43 -10.10 9.13 12.61
C LEU A 43 -9.27 8.52 11.47
N SER A 44 -8.68 9.36 10.61
CA SER A 44 -7.76 8.94 9.56
C SER A 44 -6.50 8.28 10.16
N LEU A 45 -5.92 8.87 11.21
CA LEU A 45 -4.79 8.30 11.96
C LEU A 45 -5.14 6.92 12.55
N VAL A 46 -6.29 6.78 13.20
CA VAL A 46 -6.73 5.50 13.80
C VAL A 46 -7.01 4.45 12.72
N ARG A 47 -7.57 4.84 11.58
CA ARG A 47 -7.74 3.94 10.42
C ARG A 47 -6.40 3.44 9.89
N GLN A 48 -5.41 4.34 9.75
CA GLN A 48 -4.05 3.97 9.36
C GLN A 48 -3.36 3.07 10.39
N LEU A 49 -3.61 3.27 11.68
CA LEU A 49 -3.12 2.38 12.75
C LEU A 49 -3.75 0.98 12.62
N PHE A 50 -5.07 0.89 12.51
CA PHE A 50 -5.80 -0.39 12.40
C PHE A 50 -5.63 -1.10 11.04
N MET A 51 -4.99 -0.48 10.05
CA MET A 51 -4.49 -1.17 8.85
C MET A 51 -3.15 -1.92 9.10
N ARG A 52 -2.46 -1.65 10.22
CA ARG A 52 -1.13 -2.19 10.55
C ARG A 52 -1.12 -3.07 11.81
N MET A 53 -2.22 -3.11 12.55
CA MET A 53 -2.43 -3.97 13.72
C MET A 53 -3.91 -4.38 13.81
N PRO A 54 -4.25 -5.49 14.47
CA PRO A 54 -5.65 -5.88 14.70
C PRO A 54 -6.45 -4.72 15.33
N PRO A 55 -7.66 -4.40 14.81
CA PRO A 55 -8.43 -3.25 15.27
C PRO A 55 -8.89 -3.45 16.71
N ASN A 56 -8.30 -2.70 17.64
CA ASN A 56 -8.65 -2.75 19.06
C ASN A 56 -9.17 -1.39 19.54
N THR A 57 -10.43 -1.10 19.18
CA THR A 57 -11.11 0.14 19.57
C THR A 57 -11.25 0.27 21.09
N SER A 58 -11.28 -0.83 21.86
CA SER A 58 -11.37 -0.80 23.32
C SER A 58 -10.10 -0.23 23.94
N ALA A 59 -8.95 -0.86 23.70
CA ALA A 59 -7.66 -0.41 24.20
C ALA A 59 -7.27 0.98 23.66
N TRP A 60 -7.65 1.29 22.42
CA TRP A 60 -7.51 2.65 21.88
C TRP A 60 -8.30 3.68 22.70
N CYS A 61 -9.59 3.42 22.97
CA CYS A 61 -10.43 4.35 23.72
C CYS A 61 -9.96 4.49 25.18
N GLU A 62 -9.58 3.40 25.84
CA GLU A 62 -9.04 3.41 27.21
C GLU A 62 -7.72 4.21 27.28
N SER A 63 -6.81 4.00 26.32
CA SER A 63 -5.56 4.78 26.22
C SER A 63 -5.83 6.26 25.95
N PHE A 64 -6.82 6.58 25.12
CA PHE A 64 -7.19 7.95 24.78
C PHE A 64 -7.90 8.67 25.95
N GLU A 65 -8.77 7.99 26.69
CA GLU A 65 -9.37 8.51 27.93
C GLU A 65 -8.30 8.77 28.99
N ALA A 66 -7.34 7.85 29.17
CA ALA A 66 -6.21 8.03 30.08
C ALA A 66 -5.30 9.22 29.68
N TYR A 67 -5.03 9.39 28.38
CA TYR A 67 -4.28 10.54 27.86
C TYR A 67 -5.02 11.88 28.09
N LEU A 68 -6.32 11.93 27.83
CA LEU A 68 -7.15 13.10 28.12
C LEU A 68 -7.19 13.43 29.62
N ALA A 69 -7.34 12.41 30.48
CA ALA A 69 -7.31 12.56 31.93
C ALA A 69 -5.96 13.10 32.43
N GLY A 70 -4.85 12.65 31.85
CA GLY A 70 -3.50 13.17 32.13
C GLY A 70 -3.33 14.66 31.78
N MET A 71 -4.10 15.18 30.82
CA MET A 71 -4.19 16.61 30.50
C MET A 71 -5.24 17.38 31.34
N GLY A 72 -5.89 16.72 32.31
CA GLY A 72 -6.93 17.31 33.16
C GLY A 72 -8.33 17.33 32.53
N TYR A 73 -8.53 16.76 31.33
CA TYR A 73 -9.84 16.67 30.70
C TYR A 73 -10.59 15.42 31.18
N LYS A 74 -11.77 15.61 31.77
CA LYS A 74 -12.69 14.52 32.10
C LYS A 74 -13.72 14.36 30.99
N VAL A 75 -13.75 13.18 30.36
CA VAL A 75 -14.78 12.82 29.37
C VAL A 75 -16.03 12.38 30.12
N ASP A 76 -16.78 13.35 30.65
CA ASP A 76 -17.96 13.08 31.46
C ASP A 76 -19.10 12.48 30.60
N THR A 77 -19.24 11.16 30.64
CA THR A 77 -20.38 10.47 30.04
C THR A 77 -20.72 9.16 30.72
N LYS A 78 -22.02 9.01 30.99
CA LYS A 78 -22.69 7.81 31.52
C LYS A 78 -22.44 6.52 30.70
N GLU A 79 -21.96 6.63 29.47
CA GLU A 79 -21.65 5.51 28.56
C GLU A 79 -20.19 5.49 28.05
N GLY A 80 -19.32 6.36 28.57
CA GLY A 80 -17.91 6.50 28.15
C GLY A 80 -17.70 7.06 26.74
N ILE A 81 -16.44 7.18 26.30
CA ILE A 81 -16.11 7.52 24.91
C ILE A 81 -16.28 6.32 23.98
N ARG A 82 -16.02 5.10 24.48
CA ARG A 82 -15.88 3.87 23.68
C ARG A 82 -17.05 3.62 22.71
N ARG A 83 -18.30 3.66 23.18
CA ARG A 83 -19.49 3.45 22.32
C ARG A 83 -19.61 4.51 21.23
N ARG A 84 -19.43 5.78 21.61
CA ARG A 84 -19.59 6.94 20.72
C ARG A 84 -18.46 7.02 19.69
N PHE A 85 -17.23 6.74 20.11
CA PHE A 85 -16.07 6.64 19.22
C PHE A 85 -16.23 5.47 18.23
N SER A 86 -16.62 4.27 18.70
CA SER A 86 -16.88 3.12 17.82
C SER A 86 -17.92 3.45 16.75
N ASN A 87 -19.02 4.12 17.11
CA ASN A 87 -20.04 4.56 16.14
C ASN A 87 -19.47 5.58 15.13
N ALA A 88 -18.76 6.61 15.60
CA ALA A 88 -18.14 7.60 14.72
C ALA A 88 -17.14 6.97 13.75
N TYR A 89 -16.27 6.09 14.26
CA TYR A 89 -15.25 5.39 13.48
C TYR A 89 -15.85 4.42 12.46
N HIS A 90 -16.90 3.68 12.83
CA HIS A 90 -17.61 2.77 11.92
C HIS A 90 -18.23 3.52 10.74
N TRP A 91 -19.00 4.58 11.02
CA TRP A 91 -19.63 5.38 9.97
C TRP A 91 -18.62 6.19 9.15
N TYR A 92 -17.51 6.61 9.74
CA TYR A 92 -16.38 7.20 9.00
C TYR A 92 -15.77 6.20 8.00
N CYS A 93 -15.51 4.95 8.44
CA CYS A 93 -15.01 3.91 7.55
C CYS A 93 -15.98 3.60 6.40
N ILE A 94 -17.29 3.57 6.66
CA ILE A 94 -18.32 3.40 5.62
C ILE A 94 -18.29 4.58 4.65
N LEU A 95 -18.27 5.82 5.15
CA LEU A 95 -18.25 7.02 4.31
C LEU A 95 -17.01 7.07 3.40
N GLU A 96 -15.84 6.67 3.91
CA GLU A 96 -14.62 6.55 3.11
C GLU A 96 -14.75 5.50 2.00
N LEU A 97 -15.28 4.30 2.30
CA LEU A 97 -15.52 3.26 1.29
C LEU A 97 -16.51 3.73 0.21
N SER A 98 -17.61 4.40 0.60
CA SER A 98 -18.58 4.98 -0.34
C SER A 98 -18.00 6.16 -1.14
N LEU A 99 -17.06 6.91 -0.57
CA LEU A 99 -16.34 7.98 -1.27
C LEU A 99 -15.40 7.40 -2.33
N ASP A 100 -14.63 6.37 -1.99
CA ASP A 100 -13.76 5.65 -2.93
C ASP A 100 -14.57 5.09 -4.11
N GLU A 101 -15.70 4.43 -3.83
CA GLU A 101 -16.62 3.91 -4.86
C GLU A 101 -17.21 5.05 -5.74
N TYR A 102 -17.68 6.13 -5.13
CA TYR A 102 -18.23 7.29 -5.85
C TYR A 102 -17.19 7.93 -6.78
N VAL A 103 -15.96 8.12 -6.30
CA VAL A 103 -14.85 8.67 -7.09
C VAL A 103 -14.51 7.74 -8.25
N GLN A 104 -14.37 6.44 -8.01
CA GLN A 104 -14.13 5.45 -9.07
C GLN A 104 -15.24 5.47 -10.13
N GLN A 105 -16.51 5.51 -9.71
CA GLN A 105 -17.65 5.56 -10.63
C GLN A 105 -17.65 6.86 -11.47
N LYS A 106 -17.29 8.00 -10.88
CA LYS A 106 -17.16 9.28 -11.61
C LYS A 106 -16.02 9.25 -12.63
N LEU A 107 -14.88 8.68 -12.25
CA LEU A 107 -13.73 8.51 -13.16
C LEU A 107 -14.08 7.58 -14.32
N GLN A 108 -14.71 6.42 -14.06
CA GLN A 108 -15.18 5.50 -15.11
C GLN A 108 -16.16 6.19 -16.08
N LYS A 109 -17.14 6.95 -15.56
CA LYS A 109 -18.09 7.72 -16.38
C LYS A 109 -17.41 8.79 -17.24
N SER A 110 -16.34 9.42 -16.76
CA SER A 110 -15.55 10.37 -17.56
C SER A 110 -14.68 9.70 -18.64
N ALA A 111 -14.38 8.41 -18.47
CA ALA A 111 -13.62 7.63 -19.46
C ALA A 111 -14.53 6.95 -20.50
N SER A 112 -15.80 6.64 -20.20
CA SER A 112 -16.73 6.07 -21.18
C SER A 112 -17.07 7.07 -22.29
N LEU A 113 -16.99 6.63 -23.56
CA LEU A 113 -17.23 7.46 -24.74
C LEU A 113 -18.67 8.02 -24.73
N PRO A 114 -18.89 9.29 -25.12
CA PRO A 114 -20.21 9.75 -25.54
C PRO A 114 -20.67 8.95 -26.76
N SER A 115 -21.90 8.44 -26.75
CA SER A 115 -22.44 7.56 -27.79
C SER A 115 -22.58 8.20 -29.18
N ASP A 116 -22.37 9.51 -29.30
CA ASP A 116 -22.72 10.31 -30.48
C ASP A 116 -21.57 10.47 -31.50
N PHE A 117 -20.35 10.04 -31.17
CA PHE A 117 -19.22 10.07 -32.12
C PHE A 117 -19.26 8.91 -33.12
N SER A 118 -20.20 9.01 -34.07
CA SER A 118 -20.12 8.26 -35.32
C SER A 118 -18.87 8.71 -36.11
N LEU A 119 -17.87 7.83 -36.20
CA LEU A 119 -16.70 8.04 -37.04
C LEU A 119 -17.09 7.95 -38.52
N SER A 120 -17.53 9.07 -39.08
CA SER A 120 -17.56 9.29 -40.52
C SER A 120 -16.13 9.45 -41.04
N VAL A 121 -15.44 8.31 -41.19
CA VAL A 121 -14.09 8.25 -41.78
C VAL A 121 -14.15 8.78 -43.22
N PRO A 122 -13.40 9.84 -43.58
CA PRO A 122 -13.30 10.26 -44.97
C PRO A 122 -12.48 9.23 -45.75
N SER A 123 -13.17 8.40 -46.54
CA SER A 123 -12.54 7.40 -47.40
C SER A 123 -11.53 8.03 -48.36
N THR A 124 -10.24 7.94 -48.03
CA THR A 124 -9.15 8.23 -48.97
C THR A 124 -8.21 7.03 -49.00
N SER A 125 -7.95 6.54 -50.21
CA SER A 125 -7.40 5.22 -50.49
C SER A 125 -5.89 5.09 -50.24
N HIS A 126 -5.48 4.05 -49.49
CA HIS A 126 -4.64 2.93 -49.98
C HIS A 126 -3.97 2.16 -48.81
N CYS A 127 -4.42 0.94 -48.52
CA CYS A 127 -3.61 -0.20 -48.00
C CYS A 127 -4.49 -1.48 -47.90
N PRO A 128 -3.91 -2.69 -47.80
CA PRO A 128 -4.60 -3.95 -48.12
C PRO A 128 -5.53 -4.49 -47.00
N PRO A 129 -6.47 -5.39 -47.34
CA PRO A 129 -7.46 -5.90 -46.40
C PRO A 129 -6.91 -7.07 -45.56
N ASN A 130 -6.51 -6.77 -44.31
CA ASN A 130 -6.44 -7.76 -43.24
C ASN A 130 -7.26 -7.23 -42.06
N GLY A 131 -8.40 -7.88 -41.80
CA GLY A 131 -9.37 -7.43 -40.81
C GLY A 131 -8.91 -7.53 -39.35
N ASP A 132 -9.68 -6.87 -38.49
CA ASP A 132 -9.90 -7.19 -37.07
C ASP A 132 -8.79 -6.94 -36.03
N VAL A 133 -7.60 -6.42 -36.39
CA VAL A 133 -6.53 -6.16 -35.38
C VAL A 133 -6.29 -4.67 -35.05
N LEU A 134 -6.75 -3.71 -35.88
CA LEU A 134 -6.40 -2.29 -35.69
C LEU A 134 -7.25 -1.54 -34.66
N SER A 135 -8.51 -1.95 -34.45
CA SER A 135 -9.46 -1.25 -33.57
C SER A 135 -9.01 -1.24 -32.09
N SER A 136 -8.45 -2.36 -31.63
CA SER A 136 -8.10 -2.60 -30.22
C SER A 136 -6.88 -1.84 -29.70
N ARG A 137 -6.20 -1.02 -30.52
CA ARG A 137 -4.99 -0.27 -30.14
C ARG A 137 -5.19 1.24 -29.99
N ILE A 138 -6.41 1.74 -30.19
CA ILE A 138 -6.70 3.18 -30.23
C ILE A 138 -6.80 3.78 -28.80
N ARG A 139 -7.03 2.95 -27.78
CA ARG A 139 -7.25 3.36 -26.38
C ARG A 139 -6.40 2.50 -25.42
N PRO A 140 -5.80 3.07 -24.35
CA PRO A 140 -5.11 2.30 -23.31
C PRO A 140 -6.03 1.27 -22.63
N SER A 141 -5.48 0.26 -21.97
CA SER A 141 -6.29 -0.74 -21.25
C SER A 141 -7.09 -0.11 -20.10
N GLU A 142 -8.22 -0.71 -19.73
CA GLU A 142 -9.05 -0.22 -18.62
C GLU A 142 -8.25 -0.12 -17.31
N TYR A 143 -7.39 -1.11 -17.03
CA TYR A 143 -6.47 -1.09 -15.90
C TYR A 143 -5.60 0.18 -15.86
N LEU A 144 -5.03 0.60 -16.99
CA LEU A 144 -4.20 1.82 -17.04
C LEU A 144 -5.05 3.08 -16.85
N GLN A 145 -6.25 3.13 -17.44
CA GLN A 145 -7.20 4.23 -17.27
C GLN A 145 -7.62 4.40 -15.80
N GLN A 146 -7.87 3.29 -15.08
CA GLN A 146 -8.19 3.31 -13.65
C GLN A 146 -7.00 3.77 -12.79
N ARG A 147 -5.74 3.56 -13.22
CA ARG A 147 -4.52 3.91 -12.47
C ARG A 147 -4.07 5.36 -12.66
N CYS A 148 -4.22 5.92 -13.86
CA CYS A 148 -4.02 7.35 -14.10
C CYS A 148 -4.99 7.86 -15.18
N PRO A 149 -6.17 8.39 -14.79
CA PRO A 149 -7.13 8.99 -15.71
C PRO A 149 -6.54 10.14 -16.53
N LEU A 150 -5.65 10.96 -15.95
CA LEU A 150 -4.95 12.04 -16.64
C LEU A 150 -4.01 11.53 -17.75
N CYS A 151 -3.30 10.42 -17.48
CA CYS A 151 -2.29 9.87 -18.38
C CYS A 151 -2.90 9.00 -19.50
N PHE A 152 -3.99 8.29 -19.18
CA PHE A 152 -4.52 7.21 -20.00
C PHE A 152 -6.02 7.30 -20.32
N GLY A 153 -6.78 8.17 -19.65
CA GLY A 153 -8.23 8.32 -19.83
C GLY A 153 -8.64 9.16 -21.04
N GLY A 154 -7.73 9.94 -21.63
CA GLY A 154 -8.01 10.74 -22.83
C GLY A 154 -8.08 9.90 -24.11
N TYR A 155 -9.02 10.25 -25.00
CA TYR A 155 -9.18 9.61 -26.32
C TYR A 155 -8.09 9.98 -27.35
N SER A 156 -7.22 10.94 -27.02
CA SER A 156 -6.32 11.65 -27.95
C SER A 156 -4.95 10.99 -28.15
N CYS A 157 -4.89 9.65 -28.21
CA CYS A 157 -3.66 8.95 -28.62
C CYS A 157 -3.27 9.19 -30.09
N GLN A 158 -4.19 9.65 -30.95
CA GLN A 158 -3.92 9.90 -32.38
C GLN A 158 -3.77 11.39 -32.77
N MET A 159 -4.30 12.35 -32.01
CA MET A 159 -4.33 13.78 -32.40
C MET A 159 -3.02 14.56 -32.17
N LYS A 160 -1.89 13.88 -31.88
CA LYS A 160 -0.58 14.54 -31.74
C LYS A 160 0.26 14.59 -33.04
N SER A 161 -0.28 14.09 -34.17
CA SER A 161 0.46 13.98 -35.44
C SER A 161 0.22 15.15 -36.41
N THR A 162 -0.82 15.96 -36.23
CA THR A 162 -1.17 17.01 -37.20
C THR A 162 -1.64 18.30 -36.53
N GLN A 163 -0.86 19.36 -36.78
CA GLN A 163 -1.12 20.78 -36.51
C GLN A 163 -1.03 21.23 -35.05
N HIS A 164 0.07 21.94 -34.77
CA HIS A 164 0.21 22.85 -33.64
C HIS A 164 -0.95 23.87 -33.61
N SER A 165 -1.74 23.86 -32.53
CA SER A 165 -2.45 25.06 -32.07
C SER A 165 -2.16 25.23 -30.58
N SER A 166 -1.70 26.43 -30.22
CA SER A 166 -1.14 26.75 -28.91
C SER A 166 -2.23 27.27 -27.96
N SER A 167 -2.64 26.46 -26.98
CA SER A 167 -2.94 26.89 -25.60
C SER A 167 -3.50 25.73 -24.78
N ASP A 168 -2.61 24.91 -24.21
CA ASP A 168 -2.71 24.32 -22.86
C ASP A 168 -1.65 23.21 -22.75
N ILE A 169 -0.71 23.38 -21.82
CA ILE A 169 0.32 22.38 -21.51
C ILE A 169 -0.13 21.66 -20.24
N ASP A 170 -0.61 20.43 -20.39
CA ASP A 170 -0.84 19.50 -19.28
C ASP A 170 0.52 19.06 -18.67
N ALA A 171 1.13 19.94 -17.89
CA ALA A 171 2.39 19.69 -17.22
C ALA A 171 2.17 18.81 -15.97
N ILE A 172 2.53 17.53 -16.09
CA ILE A 172 2.55 16.60 -14.95
C ILE A 172 3.79 16.89 -14.09
N VAL A 173 3.59 17.52 -12.93
CA VAL A 173 4.65 17.72 -11.92
C VAL A 173 4.67 16.53 -10.96
N CYS A 174 5.56 15.58 -11.19
CA CYS A 174 5.82 14.50 -10.24
C CYS A 174 6.74 15.00 -9.11
N ILE A 175 6.19 15.16 -7.90
CA ILE A 175 6.95 15.58 -6.70
C ILE A 175 7.82 14.42 -6.17
N ASP A 176 7.44 13.18 -6.44
CA ASP A 176 8.31 12.00 -6.33
C ASP A 176 8.21 11.21 -7.64
N ALA A 177 9.37 10.91 -8.23
CA ALA A 177 9.48 10.39 -9.59
C ALA A 177 10.41 9.17 -9.67
N CYS A 178 10.42 8.32 -8.64
CA CYS A 178 11.13 7.04 -8.68
C CYS A 178 10.44 5.97 -9.56
N PHE A 179 9.90 6.38 -10.72
CA PHE A 179 9.51 5.47 -11.81
C PHE A 179 10.75 5.09 -12.62
N THR A 180 11.46 4.05 -12.20
CA THR A 180 12.47 3.37 -13.02
C THR A 180 11.83 2.55 -14.14
N GLN A 181 11.06 3.21 -15.02
CA GLN A 181 10.70 2.64 -16.30
C GLN A 181 11.99 2.48 -17.13
N LYS A 182 12.59 1.29 -17.07
CA LYS A 182 13.80 0.93 -17.81
C LYS A 182 13.54 1.13 -19.31
N ARG A 183 14.01 2.26 -19.85
CA ARG A 183 13.94 2.54 -21.28
C ARG A 183 14.81 1.54 -22.03
N ARG A 184 14.18 0.57 -22.71
CA ARG A 184 14.78 -0.05 -23.90
C ARG A 184 14.72 0.99 -25.02
N SER A 185 15.79 1.77 -25.17
CA SER A 185 15.95 2.70 -26.28
C SER A 185 16.42 1.95 -27.52
N GLY A 186 15.47 1.52 -28.36
CA GLY A 186 15.75 0.86 -29.63
C GLY A 186 14.68 -0.16 -30.01
N GLN A 187 14.12 0.01 -31.20
CA GLN A 187 13.53 -1.08 -32.00
C GLN A 187 14.62 -1.57 -32.98
N PRO A 188 14.61 -2.83 -33.43
CA PRO A 188 14.02 -4.03 -32.82
C PRO A 188 15.00 -5.23 -32.79
N ASP A 189 16.29 -5.01 -32.52
CA ASP A 189 17.36 -6.00 -32.68
C ASP A 189 18.16 -6.29 -31.37
N ASP A 190 17.55 -6.95 -30.37
CA ASP A 190 18.38 -7.76 -29.46
C ASP A 190 18.97 -8.90 -30.33
N PRO A 191 20.30 -9.09 -30.40
CA PRO A 191 20.86 -10.21 -31.16
C PRO A 191 20.27 -11.50 -30.60
N ILE A 192 19.85 -12.42 -31.49
CA ILE A 192 19.33 -13.73 -31.12
C ILE A 192 20.27 -14.31 -30.06
N ASN A 193 19.73 -14.63 -28.88
CA ASN A 193 20.50 -15.17 -27.77
C ASN A 193 21.38 -16.32 -28.32
N PRO A 194 22.72 -16.18 -28.33
CA PRO A 194 23.59 -17.18 -28.94
C PRO A 194 23.50 -18.53 -28.20
N THR A 195 23.02 -18.49 -26.96
CA THR A 195 22.66 -19.67 -26.18
C THR A 195 21.24 -20.10 -26.54
N ALA A 196 21.08 -21.36 -26.98
CA ALA A 196 19.78 -21.93 -27.38
C ALA A 196 18.72 -21.96 -26.24
N THR A 197 19.12 -21.69 -24.99
CA THR A 197 18.21 -21.55 -23.85
C THR A 197 18.66 -20.39 -22.95
N VAL A 198 17.75 -19.89 -22.09
CA VAL A 198 18.06 -18.87 -21.06
C VAL A 198 18.68 -19.51 -19.80
N PHE A 199 18.76 -20.84 -19.75
CA PHE A 199 19.34 -21.61 -18.65
C PHE A 199 20.77 -22.07 -19.00
N LEU A 200 21.62 -22.16 -17.98
CA LEU A 200 22.94 -22.79 -18.07
C LEU A 200 22.78 -24.29 -18.32
N SER A 201 23.75 -24.94 -18.97
CA SER A 201 23.67 -26.39 -19.15
C SER A 201 23.88 -27.10 -17.81
N PRO A 202 23.33 -28.32 -17.61
CA PRO A 202 23.59 -29.11 -16.40
C PRO A 202 25.09 -29.35 -16.15
N GLY A 203 25.91 -29.38 -17.20
CA GLY A 203 27.37 -29.49 -17.09
C GLY A 203 28.03 -28.23 -16.52
N ASP A 204 27.57 -27.04 -16.94
CA ASP A 204 28.09 -25.76 -16.44
C ASP A 204 27.69 -25.53 -14.97
N ILE A 205 26.47 -25.94 -14.60
CA ILE A 205 25.98 -25.91 -13.22
C ILE A 205 26.85 -26.83 -12.35
N TYR A 206 27.05 -28.09 -12.76
CA TYR A 206 27.88 -29.05 -12.04
C TYR A 206 29.35 -28.61 -11.91
N ALA A 207 29.92 -27.99 -12.95
CA ALA A 207 31.28 -27.45 -12.90
C ALA A 207 31.39 -26.31 -11.87
N MET A 208 30.40 -25.43 -11.81
CA MET A 208 30.34 -24.33 -10.84
C MET A 208 30.12 -24.82 -9.40
N GLU A 209 29.29 -25.84 -9.20
CA GLU A 209 29.12 -26.51 -7.91
C GLU A 209 30.45 -27.09 -7.40
N CYS A 210 31.20 -27.79 -8.27
CA CYS A 210 32.53 -28.31 -7.94
C CYS A 210 33.54 -27.21 -7.57
N GLU A 211 33.53 -26.07 -8.25
CA GLU A 211 34.39 -24.92 -7.94
C GLU A 211 34.06 -24.32 -6.55
N VAL A 212 32.76 -24.07 -6.29
CA VAL A 212 32.28 -23.54 -5.00
C VAL A 212 32.66 -24.48 -3.85
N ASP A 213 32.51 -25.78 -4.04
CA ASP A 213 32.88 -26.81 -3.07
C ASP A 213 34.40 -26.80 -2.76
N GLY A 214 35.23 -26.66 -3.79
CA GLY A 214 36.68 -26.51 -3.64
C GLY A 214 37.06 -25.26 -2.84
N LEU A 215 36.41 -24.13 -3.12
CA LEU A 215 36.61 -22.88 -2.39
C LEU A 215 36.15 -22.98 -0.92
N GLN A 216 35.02 -23.63 -0.64
CA GLN A 216 34.56 -23.84 0.74
C GLN A 216 35.54 -24.73 1.54
N LYS A 217 36.02 -25.82 0.94
CA LYS A 217 37.04 -26.72 1.54
C LYS A 217 38.37 -26.01 1.79
N SER A 218 38.73 -25.01 0.97
CA SER A 218 39.92 -24.18 1.22
C SER A 218 39.75 -23.27 2.45
N ARG A 219 38.58 -22.64 2.63
CA ARG A 219 38.31 -21.66 3.70
C ARG A 219 38.34 -22.26 5.11
N SER A 220 37.83 -23.48 5.27
CA SER A 220 37.85 -24.21 6.55
C SER A 220 39.27 -24.59 7.00
N SER A 221 40.22 -24.71 6.09
CA SER A 221 41.64 -24.95 6.41
C SER A 221 42.35 -23.71 6.97
N VAL A 222 41.98 -22.52 6.51
CA VAL A 222 42.58 -21.23 6.94
C VAL A 222 42.17 -20.88 8.37
N GLN A 223 40.91 -21.13 8.74
CA GLN A 223 40.39 -20.81 10.06
C GLN A 223 41.02 -21.62 11.21
N ARG A 224 41.64 -22.77 10.91
CA ARG A 224 42.31 -23.64 11.90
C ARG A 224 43.72 -23.18 12.31
N ARG A 225 44.31 -22.16 11.67
CA ARG A 225 45.69 -21.71 11.95
C ARG A 225 45.83 -20.47 12.82
N SER A 226 44.75 -19.81 13.24
CA SER A 226 44.79 -18.57 14.04
C SER A 226 44.40 -18.73 15.52
N GLY A 227 44.53 -19.94 16.08
CA GLY A 227 44.14 -20.22 17.47
C GLY A 227 45.32 -20.31 18.44
N GLN A 228 45.63 -19.24 19.17
CA GLN A 228 46.24 -19.30 20.51
C GLN A 228 46.10 -17.98 21.29
N SER A 229 45.97 -18.08 22.61
CA SER A 229 45.66 -17.02 23.60
C SER A 229 44.22 -16.43 23.51
N LEU A 230 43.43 -16.31 24.57
CA LEU A 230 43.64 -16.48 26.03
C LEU A 230 42.42 -17.10 26.75
N LYS A 231 42.64 -17.65 27.96
CA LYS A 231 41.63 -18.25 28.87
C LYS A 231 40.99 -17.22 29.84
N ARG A 232 39.91 -17.67 30.51
CA ARG A 232 39.12 -17.08 31.63
C ARG A 232 38.03 -16.08 31.21
N ASN A 233 36.82 -16.01 31.80
CA ASN A 233 36.05 -16.78 32.81
C ASN A 233 34.54 -16.35 32.63
N HIS A 234 33.47 -16.85 33.28
CA HIS A 234 33.21 -17.75 34.43
C HIS A 234 31.73 -18.26 34.39
N LEU A 235 31.38 -19.27 35.21
CA LEU A 235 30.07 -19.52 35.85
C LEU A 235 28.78 -19.66 35.00
N GLY A 236 28.12 -20.83 35.07
CA GLY A 236 26.66 -20.95 34.89
C GLY A 236 26.16 -22.19 34.13
N ASN A 237 25.86 -23.25 34.88
CA ASN A 237 24.98 -24.41 34.57
C ASN A 237 25.15 -25.26 33.30
N GLU A 238 25.42 -26.55 33.54
CA GLU A 238 24.67 -27.71 32.99
C GLU A 238 24.34 -27.70 31.48
N ASP A 239 25.39 -27.85 30.67
CA ASP A 239 25.43 -28.57 29.37
C ASP A 239 24.14 -28.60 28.51
N ASP A 240 23.63 -27.42 28.15
CA ASP A 240 22.62 -27.27 27.09
C ASP A 240 23.25 -27.61 25.73
N VAL A 241 23.09 -28.87 25.31
CA VAL A 241 23.75 -29.45 24.14
C VAL A 241 23.39 -28.70 22.86
N PHE A 242 24.39 -28.39 22.04
CA PHE A 242 24.21 -27.83 20.69
C PHE A 242 23.69 -28.90 19.72
N GLU A 243 22.72 -28.56 18.89
CA GLU A 243 22.22 -29.47 17.86
C GLU A 243 23.32 -29.78 16.83
N GLU A 244 23.43 -31.04 16.42
CA GLU A 244 24.51 -31.49 15.54
C GLU A 244 24.39 -30.85 14.14
N GLY A 245 25.36 -30.01 13.79
CA GLY A 245 25.36 -29.22 12.55
C GLY A 245 24.92 -27.76 12.72
N MET A 246 24.36 -27.36 13.87
CA MET A 246 23.93 -25.98 14.14
C MET A 246 24.68 -25.36 15.33
N ARG A 247 24.73 -24.02 15.38
CA ARG A 247 25.27 -23.27 16.54
C ARG A 247 24.15 -22.78 17.46
N ILE A 248 23.11 -23.60 17.62
CA ILE A 248 21.91 -23.32 18.39
C ILE A 248 21.80 -24.43 19.45
N THR A 249 21.48 -24.06 20.69
CA THR A 249 21.31 -25.04 21.76
C THR A 249 19.91 -25.68 21.70
N THR A 250 19.82 -26.92 22.16
CA THR A 250 18.59 -27.71 22.08
C THR A 250 17.45 -27.11 22.90
N SER A 251 17.72 -26.38 24.00
CA SER A 251 16.68 -25.64 24.74
C SER A 251 15.99 -24.55 23.89
N VAL A 252 16.74 -23.82 23.05
CA VAL A 252 16.20 -22.74 22.20
C VAL A 252 15.27 -23.32 21.14
N LEU A 253 15.67 -24.43 20.51
CA LEU A 253 14.85 -25.14 19.52
C LEU A 253 13.55 -25.67 20.15
N LYS A 254 13.64 -26.23 21.36
CA LYS A 254 12.46 -26.73 22.09
C LYS A 254 11.50 -25.60 22.45
N GLY A 255 11.99 -24.48 22.98
CA GLY A 255 11.18 -23.31 23.30
C GLY A 255 10.50 -22.69 22.06
N CYS A 256 11.18 -22.69 20.90
CA CYS A 256 10.57 -22.25 19.64
C CYS A 256 9.43 -23.19 19.19
N ASN A 257 9.59 -24.50 19.34
CA ASN A 257 8.57 -25.50 18.98
C ASN A 257 7.32 -25.38 19.88
N GLU A 258 7.51 -25.26 21.19
CA GLU A 258 6.42 -25.02 22.16
C GLU A 258 5.66 -23.73 21.85
N SER A 259 6.38 -22.65 21.48
CA SER A 259 5.76 -21.38 21.09
C SER A 259 5.00 -21.45 19.75
N PHE A 260 5.39 -22.36 18.85
CA PHE A 260 4.68 -22.60 17.59
C PHE A 260 3.40 -23.43 17.80
N THR A 261 3.47 -24.45 18.66
CA THR A 261 2.32 -25.29 19.01
C THR A 261 1.23 -24.49 19.72
N ALA A 262 1.61 -23.59 20.63
CA ALA A 262 0.69 -22.70 21.34
C ALA A 262 -0.02 -21.66 20.44
N ALA A 263 0.41 -21.49 19.19
CA ALA A 263 -0.25 -20.63 18.21
C ALA A 263 -1.31 -21.36 17.37
N ASP A 264 -1.27 -22.69 17.31
CA ASP A 264 -2.16 -23.54 16.49
C ASP A 264 -3.39 -24.03 17.28
N GLU A 265 -3.36 -23.97 18.62
CA GLU A 265 -4.48 -24.31 19.52
C GLU A 265 -5.51 -23.17 19.71
N ARG A 266 -5.88 -22.44 18.64
CA ARG A 266 -6.95 -21.39 18.67
C ARG A 266 -7.81 -21.31 17.42
#